data_AF-A0A0P7XMC4-F1
#
_entry.id   AF-A0A0P7XMC4-F1
#
_cell.length_a   1.000
_cell.length_b   1.000
_cell.length_c   1.000
_cell.angle_alpha   90.00
_cell.angle_beta   90.00
_cell.angle_gamma   90.00
#
_symmetry.space_group_name_H-M   'P 1'
#
loop_
_entity.id
_entity.type
_entity.pdbx_description
1 polymer ?
#
loop_
_entity_poly.entity_id
_entity_poly.type
_entity_poly.pdbx_seq_one_letter_code
_entity_poly.pdbx_strand_id
1 'polypeptide(L)'
;MGFIPIFLTLGGACLLFYLTVRNTFQRKIALEKELFFNLGEKLPELKGKSEELSSSEQILKQISGLELSPKTKKEVLELLREMKVNRSQYNKLIKKAPYNWVAKISGFRPI
;
A
#
# COMPACT_ATOMS: atom_id res chain seq x y z
N MET A 1 31.36 -1.67 33.97
CA MET A 1 30.81 -0.32 33.68
C MET A 1 30.54 -0.08 32.18
N GLY A 2 30.29 -1.10 31.34
CA GLY A 2 30.05 -0.93 29.89
C GLY A 2 28.75 -1.55 29.36
N PHE A 3 27.94 -2.14 30.23
CA PHE A 3 26.74 -2.89 29.83
C PHE A 3 25.56 -1.93 29.54
N ILE A 4 25.31 -0.96 30.43
CA ILE A 4 24.18 -0.02 30.35
C ILE A 4 24.11 0.77 29.02
N PRO A 5 25.24 1.30 28.47
CA PRO A 5 25.22 2.01 27.18
C PRO A 5 24.80 1.11 26.00
N ILE A 6 25.13 -0.18 26.04
CA ILE A 6 24.82 -1.13 24.95
C ILE A 6 23.31 -1.43 24.90
N PHE A 7 22.65 -1.58 26.04
CA PHE A 7 21.19 -1.77 26.06
C PHE A 7 20.45 -0.53 25.60
N LEU A 8 20.94 0.65 25.94
CA LEU A 8 20.34 1.90 25.51
C LEU A 8 20.43 2.09 23.99
N THR A 9 21.61 1.84 23.40
CA THR A 9 21.80 1.96 21.95
C THR A 9 21.06 0.86 21.19
N LEU A 10 21.06 -0.38 21.70
CA LEU A 10 20.32 -1.49 21.10
C LEU A 10 18.80 -1.26 21.16
N GLY A 11 18.30 -0.81 22.31
CA GLY A 11 16.88 -0.47 22.49
C GLY A 11 16.46 0.68 21.57
N GLY A 12 17.29 1.72 21.46
CA GLY A 12 17.08 2.83 20.52
C GLY A 12 17.03 2.37 19.06
N ALA A 13 17.96 1.49 18.66
CA ALA A 13 17.99 0.92 17.31
C ALA A 13 16.74 0.07 17.02
N CYS A 14 16.29 -0.76 17.97
CA CYS A 14 15.05 -1.53 17.84
C CYS A 14 13.82 -0.63 17.70
N LEU A 15 13.75 0.46 18.46
CA LEU A 15 12.66 1.43 18.40
C LEU A 15 12.64 2.19 17.06
N LEU A 16 13.79 2.65 16.59
CA LEU A 16 13.93 3.30 15.29
C LEU A 16 13.56 2.35 14.15
N PHE A 17 13.99 1.09 14.22
CA PHE A 17 13.59 0.06 13.27
C PHE A 17 12.07 -0.12 13.25
N TYR A 18 11.44 -0.28 14.41
CA TYR A 18 9.98 -0.42 14.52
C TYR A 18 9.24 0.77 13.90
N LEU A 19 9.64 2.01 14.24
CA LEU A 19 9.01 3.22 13.69
C LEU A 19 9.18 3.32 12.18
N THR A 20 10.37 3.01 11.68
CA THR A 20 10.67 3.06 10.24
C THR A 20 9.79 2.08 9.47
N VAL A 21 9.65 0.85 9.97
CA VAL A 21 8.83 -0.18 9.33
C VAL A 21 7.35 0.17 9.40
N ARG A 22 6.87 0.65 10.55
CA ARG A 22 5.48 1.13 10.71
C ARG A 22 5.17 2.28 9.76
N ASN A 23 6.05 3.28 9.66
CA ASN A 23 5.90 4.40 8.74
C ASN A 23 5.90 3.93 7.28
N THR A 24 6.73 2.94 6.94
CA THR A 24 6.75 2.35 5.60
C THR A 24 5.40 1.70 5.25
N PHE A 25 4.81 0.94 6.16
CA PHE A 25 3.47 0.35 5.95
C PHE A 25 2.38 1.42 5.82
N GLN A 26 2.39 2.45 6.68
CA GLN A 26 1.44 3.56 6.60
C GLN A 26 1.53 4.28 5.25
N ARG A 27 2.75 4.55 4.78
CA ARG A 27 2.99 5.18 3.48
C ARG A 27 2.46 4.33 2.31
N LYS A 28 2.62 3.00 2.38
CA LYS A 28 2.08 2.08 1.36
C LYS A 28 0.55 2.11 1.30
N ILE A 29 -0.11 2.17 2.46
CA ILE A 29 -1.58 2.29 2.55
C ILE A 29 -2.05 3.67 2.06
N ALA A 30 -1.34 4.74 2.43
CA ALA A 30 -1.65 6.09 1.96
C ALA A 30 -1.53 6.19 0.43
N LEU A 31 -0.46 5.65 -0.15
CA LEU A 31 -0.24 5.62 -1.59
C LEU A 31 -1.36 4.84 -2.30
N GLU A 32 -1.83 3.74 -1.72
CA GLU A 32 -2.97 3.01 -2.28
C GLU A 32 -4.23 3.88 -2.32
N LYS A 33 -4.54 4.59 -1.23
CA LYS A 33 -5.68 5.53 -1.18
C LYS A 33 -5.55 6.67 -2.19
N GLU A 34 -4.36 7.22 -2.35
CA GLU A 34 -4.08 8.27 -3.35
C GLU A 34 -4.29 7.76 -4.77
N LEU A 35 -3.78 6.56 -5.09
CA LEU A 35 -4.00 5.94 -6.40
C LEU A 35 -5.49 5.68 -6.67
N PHE A 36 -6.24 5.22 -5.66
CA PHE A 36 -7.69 5.06 -5.76
C PHE A 36 -8.42 6.37 -5.98
N PHE A 37 -8.03 7.44 -5.28
CA PHE A 37 -8.60 8.77 -5.44
C PHE A 37 -8.35 9.31 -6.85
N ASN A 38 -7.11 9.23 -7.35
CA ASN A 38 -6.74 9.64 -8.70
C ASN A 38 -7.50 8.84 -9.76
N LEU A 39 -7.76 7.56 -9.50
CA LEU A 39 -8.55 6.71 -10.39
C LEU A 39 -10.03 7.13 -10.38
N GLY A 40 -10.60 7.47 -9.22
CA GLY A 40 -11.97 7.98 -9.09
C GLY A 40 -12.19 9.38 -9.67
N GLU A 41 -11.16 10.23 -9.73
CA GLU A 41 -11.22 11.50 -10.46
C GLU A 41 -11.28 11.30 -11.97
N LYS A 42 -10.53 10.33 -12.50
CA LYS A 42 -10.50 10.02 -13.94
C LYS A 42 -11.70 9.20 -14.40
N LEU A 43 -12.30 8.43 -13.49
CA LEU A 43 -13.49 7.60 -13.71
C LEU A 43 -14.52 7.91 -12.62
N PRO A 44 -15.38 8.93 -12.82
CA PRO A 44 -16.43 9.26 -11.86
C PRO A 44 -17.40 8.10 -11.61
N GLU A 45 -17.51 7.16 -12.55
CA GLU A 45 -18.31 5.93 -12.42
C GLU A 45 -17.80 4.96 -11.34
N LEU A 46 -16.52 5.03 -10.99
CA LEU A 46 -15.90 4.21 -9.94
C LEU A 46 -16.01 4.86 -8.56
N LYS A 47 -16.33 6.16 -8.49
CA LYS A 47 -16.41 6.94 -7.25
C LYS A 47 -17.50 6.45 -6.30
N GLY A 48 -18.55 5.80 -6.81
CA GLY A 48 -19.66 5.25 -6.02
C GLY A 48 -19.49 3.81 -5.52
N LYS A 49 -18.51 3.05 -6.02
CA LYS A 49 -18.24 1.64 -5.61
C LYS A 49 -16.98 1.50 -4.75
N SER A 50 -16.50 2.62 -4.22
CA SER A 50 -15.20 2.80 -3.57
C SER A 50 -14.96 1.87 -2.38
N GLU A 51 -16.00 1.46 -1.65
CA GLU A 51 -15.87 0.57 -0.49
C GLU A 51 -15.91 -0.93 -0.83
N GLU A 52 -16.44 -1.32 -1.99
CA GLU A 52 -16.62 -2.74 -2.35
C GLU A 52 -15.53 -3.28 -3.30
N LEU A 53 -14.86 -2.41 -4.05
CA LEU A 53 -13.86 -2.83 -5.05
C LEU A 53 -12.49 -3.07 -4.41
N SER A 54 -12.42 -4.14 -3.63
CA SER A 54 -11.18 -4.56 -2.96
C SER A 54 -10.13 -5.11 -3.92
N SER A 55 -10.43 -5.41 -5.19
CA SER A 55 -9.48 -6.00 -6.14
C SER A 55 -9.26 -5.16 -7.41
N SER A 56 -7.99 -4.89 -7.73
CA SER A 56 -7.54 -4.27 -8.99
C SER A 56 -8.10 -4.97 -10.25
N GLU A 57 -8.43 -6.25 -10.16
CA GLU A 57 -9.00 -7.04 -11.26
C GLU A 57 -10.48 -6.73 -11.51
N GLN A 58 -11.24 -6.38 -10.46
CA GLN A 58 -12.64 -5.96 -10.60
C GLN A 58 -12.73 -4.58 -11.25
N ILE A 59 -11.78 -3.70 -10.91
CA ILE A 59 -11.67 -2.36 -11.49
C ILE A 59 -11.31 -2.45 -12.98
N LEU A 60 -10.39 -3.35 -13.35
CA LEU A 60 -10.05 -3.64 -14.76
C LEU A 60 -11.25 -4.10 -15.58
N LYS A 61 -12.10 -4.98 -15.03
CA LYS A 61 -13.32 -5.46 -15.71
C LYS A 61 -14.33 -4.34 -15.96
N GLN A 62 -14.45 -3.41 -15.02
CA GLN A 62 -15.34 -2.25 -15.19
C GLN A 62 -14.79 -1.27 -16.23
N ILE A 63 -13.48 -1.05 -16.25
CA ILE A 63 -12.82 -0.19 -17.24
C ILE A 63 -12.85 -0.79 -18.65
N SER A 64 -12.80 -2.12 -18.79
CA SER A 64 -12.90 -2.76 -20.12
C SER A 64 -14.27 -2.59 -20.79
N GLY A 65 -15.31 -2.27 -20.03
CA GLY A 65 -16.65 -1.98 -20.54
C GLY A 65 -16.87 -0.49 -20.88
N LEU A 66 -15.90 0.38 -20.60
CA LEU A 66 -16.02 1.81 -20.79
C LEU A 66 -15.29 2.30 -22.03
N GLU A 67 -15.98 3.10 -22.84
CA GLU A 67 -15.39 3.79 -23.98
C GLU A 67 -14.57 4.99 -23.50
N LEU A 68 -13.34 4.73 -23.07
CA LEU A 68 -12.39 5.78 -22.71
C LEU A 68 -11.59 6.25 -23.93
N SER A 69 -11.35 7.55 -24.00
CA SER A 69 -10.33 8.14 -24.87
C SER A 69 -9.00 7.41 -24.69
N PRO A 70 -8.23 7.16 -25.77
CA PRO A 70 -6.98 6.39 -25.70
C PRO A 70 -5.96 6.99 -24.74
N LYS A 71 -5.99 8.30 -24.51
CA LYS A 71 -5.12 8.98 -23.53
C LYS A 71 -5.51 8.63 -22.09
N THR A 72 -6.77 8.80 -21.74
CA THR A 72 -7.30 8.48 -20.40
C THR A 72 -7.15 6.98 -20.10
N LYS A 73 -7.36 6.12 -21.09
CA LYS A 73 -7.17 4.67 -20.95
C LYS A 73 -5.73 4.30 -20.58
N LYS A 74 -4.72 4.93 -21.19
CA LYS A 74 -3.30 4.69 -20.84
C LYS A 74 -3.00 5.11 -19.41
N GLU A 75 -3.41 6.32 -19.02
CA GLU A 75 -3.17 6.84 -17.68
C GLU A 75 -3.85 6.00 -16.59
N VAL A 76 -5.05 5.50 -16.85
CA VAL A 76 -5.79 4.61 -15.94
C VAL A 76 -5.09 3.24 -15.82
N LEU A 77 -4.60 2.69 -16.92
CA LEU A 77 -3.83 1.44 -16.91
C LEU A 77 -2.51 1.58 -16.14
N GLU A 78 -1.86 2.74 -16.24
CA GLU A 78 -0.65 3.04 -15.46
C GLU A 78 -0.96 3.09 -13.95
N LEU A 79 -2.00 3.83 -13.54
CA LEU A 79 -2.45 3.88 -12.14
C LEU A 79 -2.79 2.49 -11.59
N LEU A 80 -3.49 1.66 -12.37
CA LEU A 80 -3.80 0.28 -11.99
C LEU A 80 -2.54 -0.58 -11.82
N ARG A 81 -1.57 -0.42 -12.72
CA ARG A 81 -0.30 -1.14 -12.65
C ARG A 81 0.46 -0.75 -11.39
N GLU A 82 0.54 0.54 -11.08
CA GLU A 82 1.16 1.05 -9.86
C GLU A 82 0.48 0.49 -8.61
N MET A 83 -0.85 0.47 -8.59
CA MET A 83 -1.63 -0.06 -7.49
C MET A 83 -1.38 -1.56 -7.27
N LYS A 84 -1.33 -2.35 -8.35
CA LYS A 84 -0.99 -3.78 -8.31
C LYS A 84 0.42 -4.01 -7.78
N VAL A 85 1.39 -3.22 -8.23
CA VAL A 85 2.77 -3.29 -7.74
C VAL A 85 2.84 -2.94 -6.26
N ASN A 86 2.13 -1.89 -5.83
CA ASN A 86 2.10 -1.45 -4.45
C ASN A 86 1.57 -2.54 -3.51
N ARG A 87 0.43 -3.16 -3.86
CA ARG A 87 -0.15 -4.29 -3.10
C ARG A 87 0.79 -5.48 -3.03
N SER A 88 1.40 -5.85 -4.16
CA SER A 88 2.37 -6.94 -4.21
C SER A 88 3.56 -6.69 -3.28
N GLN A 89 4.12 -5.48 -3.30
CA GLN A 89 5.22 -5.09 -2.41
C GLN A 89 4.80 -5.08 -0.94
N TYR A 90 3.63 -4.52 -0.63
CA TYR A 90 3.09 -4.47 0.72
C TYR A 90 2.85 -5.88 1.30
N ASN A 91 2.22 -6.77 0.53
CA ASN A 91 2.00 -8.16 0.94
C ASN A 91 3.31 -8.95 1.11
N LYS A 92 4.31 -8.68 0.26
CA LYS A 92 5.66 -9.25 0.43
C LYS A 92 6.32 -8.75 1.72
N LEU A 93 6.19 -7.46 2.04
CA LEU A 93 6.73 -6.89 3.28
C LEU A 93 6.09 -7.51 4.53
N ILE A 94 4.77 -7.72 4.54
CA ILE A 94 4.08 -8.38 5.66
C ILE A 94 4.62 -9.79 5.91
N LYS A 95 4.91 -10.56 4.86
CA LYS A 95 5.37 -11.95 4.99
C LYS A 95 6.86 -12.06 5.31
N LYS A 96 7.66 -11.02 5.05
CA LYS A 96 9.12 -11.07 5.14
C LYS A 96 9.61 -10.76 6.56
N ALA A 97 10.46 -11.62 7.13
CA ALA A 97 11.21 -11.31 8.34
C ALA A 97 12.34 -10.29 8.05
N PRO A 98 12.70 -9.38 8.96
CA PRO A 98 12.12 -9.14 10.29
C PRO A 98 10.95 -8.12 10.27
N TYR A 99 10.27 -7.90 9.15
CA TYR A 99 9.17 -6.91 9.07
C TYR A 99 7.83 -7.47 9.56
N ASN A 100 7.66 -8.79 9.48
CA ASN A 100 6.45 -9.52 9.85
C ASN A 100 5.99 -9.29 11.30
N TRP A 101 6.91 -9.19 12.26
CA TRP A 101 6.56 -8.99 13.66
C TRP A 101 6.06 -7.57 13.89
N VAL A 102 6.66 -6.57 13.23
CA VAL A 102 6.17 -5.18 13.25
C VAL A 102 4.76 -5.13 12.66
N ALA A 103 4.54 -5.83 11.54
CA ALA A 103 3.22 -5.93 10.92
C ALA A 103 2.18 -6.52 11.88
N LYS A 104 2.53 -7.61 12.58
CA LYS A 104 1.66 -8.29 13.54
C LYS A 104 1.34 -7.42 14.76
N ILE A 105 2.34 -6.73 15.34
CA ILE A 105 2.14 -5.85 16.50
C ILE A 105 1.29 -4.62 16.13
N SER A 106 1.55 -4.03 14.96
CA SER A 106 0.82 -2.84 14.48
C SER A 106 -0.56 -3.14 13.88
N GLY A 107 -0.94 -4.42 13.75
CA GLY A 107 -2.23 -4.82 13.19
C GLY A 107 -2.35 -4.69 11.67
N PHE A 108 -1.22 -4.60 10.93
CA PHE A 108 -1.24 -4.56 9.47
C PHE A 108 -1.63 -5.92 8.90
N ARG A 109 -2.60 -5.93 7.99
CA ARG A 109 -3.11 -7.12 7.28
C ARG A 109 -2.83 -7.02 5.80
N PRO A 110 -2.65 -8.15 5.08
CA PRO A 110 -2.50 -8.15 3.62
C PRO A 110 -3.74 -7.58 2.93
N ILE A 111 -3.51 -6.95 1.78
CA ILE A 111 -4.51 -6.26 0.94
C ILE A 111 -4.61 -6.95 -0.42
#